data_AF-A0A367LZT3-F1
#
_entry.id   AF-A0A367LZT3-F1
#
_cell.length_a   1.000
_cell.length_b   1.000
_cell.length_c   1.000
_cell.angle_alpha   90.00
_cell.angle_beta   90.00
_cell.angle_gamma   90.00
#
_symmetry.space_group_name_H-M   'P 1'
#
loop_
_entity.id
_entity.type
_entity.pdbx_description
1 polymer ?
#
loop_
_entity_poly.entity_id
_entity_poly.type
_entity_poly.pdbx_seq_one_letter_code
_entity_poly.pdbx_strand_id
1 'polypeptide(L)'
;SKFGEVEEVAMTRLMQVGAANLHRSWLNVPHVTQFDQSDITDMEAFRVAQKAAAEKAGVKLTVLPILLKACAHLLKELPDFNSSLAPSGKALIRKKYVHIGFAVDTPDGLLVPVIRDVDRKSLLQLAAEAAELADKARNKKLSADAMQGACFTISSLGHIGGTGFTPIVNAPEVAILGVSKATMQPVWDGT
;
A
#
# COMPACT_ATOMS: atom_id res chain seq x y z
N SER A 1 38.68 -4.30 -7.49
CA SER A 1 38.21 -5.16 -8.61
C SER A 1 39.20 -5.06 -9.77
N LYS A 2 39.24 -6.04 -10.70
CA LYS A 2 40.01 -5.89 -11.97
C LYS A 2 39.53 -4.72 -12.84
N PHE A 3 38.36 -4.16 -12.52
CA PHE A 3 37.71 -3.05 -13.23
C PHE A 3 37.73 -1.71 -12.47
N GLY A 4 38.45 -1.61 -11.34
CA GLY A 4 38.52 -0.38 -10.55
C GLY A 4 38.35 -0.57 -9.04
N GLU A 5 38.34 0.54 -8.32
CA GLU A 5 38.07 0.60 -6.89
C GLU A 5 36.64 0.15 -6.57
N VAL A 6 36.50 -0.60 -5.48
CA VAL A 6 35.19 -1.09 -5.00
C VAL A 6 35.13 -0.90 -3.49
N GLU A 7 33.95 -0.54 -3.01
CA GLU A 7 33.63 -0.41 -1.59
C GLU A 7 32.55 -1.43 -1.24
N GLU A 8 32.76 -2.18 -0.16
CA GLU A 8 31.74 -3.07 0.40
C GLU A 8 31.04 -2.35 1.56
N VAL A 9 29.74 -2.11 1.41
CA VAL A 9 28.90 -1.46 2.43
C VAL A 9 27.90 -2.47 2.98
N ALA A 10 27.89 -2.65 4.31
CA ALA A 10 26.99 -3.58 4.97
C ALA A 10 25.52 -3.10 4.89
N MET A 11 24.61 -4.02 4.55
CA MET A 11 23.16 -3.77 4.57
C MET A 11 22.61 -3.66 6.00
N THR A 12 21.61 -2.81 6.21
CA THR A 12 20.85 -2.80 7.47
C THR A 12 20.08 -4.12 7.66
N ARG A 13 19.74 -4.44 8.91
CA ARG A 13 18.93 -5.64 9.20
C ARG A 13 17.57 -5.59 8.49
N LEU A 14 16.98 -4.41 8.35
CA LEU A 14 15.70 -4.20 7.69
C LEU A 14 15.80 -4.46 6.18
N MET A 15 16.87 -3.97 5.53
CA MET A 15 17.16 -4.28 4.13
C MET A 15 17.35 -5.78 3.89
N GLN A 16 18.05 -6.48 4.79
CA GLN A 16 18.24 -7.94 4.70
C GLN A 16 16.90 -8.70 4.79
N VAL A 17 16.03 -8.31 5.74
CA VAL A 17 14.70 -8.92 5.90
C VAL A 17 13.81 -8.63 4.69
N GLY A 18 13.82 -7.38 4.20
CA GLY A 18 13.11 -6.98 2.99
C GLY A 18 13.54 -7.81 1.78
N ALA A 19 14.84 -7.94 1.55
CA ALA A 19 15.39 -8.73 0.44
C ALA A 19 14.93 -10.20 0.51
N ALA A 20 15.01 -10.83 1.68
CA ALA A 20 14.56 -12.21 1.87
C ALA A 20 13.05 -12.39 1.61
N ASN A 21 12.22 -11.46 2.10
CA ASN A 21 10.76 -11.52 1.92
C ASN A 21 10.33 -11.26 0.47
N LEU A 22 10.96 -10.28 -0.20
CA LEU A 22 10.72 -9.99 -1.61
C LEU A 22 11.11 -11.17 -2.50
N HIS A 23 12.29 -11.75 -2.28
CA HIS A 23 12.76 -12.89 -3.04
C HIS A 23 11.87 -14.13 -2.83
N ARG A 24 11.43 -14.39 -1.58
CA ARG A 24 10.46 -15.45 -1.31
C ARG A 24 9.15 -15.23 -2.07
N SER A 25 8.62 -14.00 -2.07
CA SER A 25 7.38 -13.71 -2.79
C SER A 25 7.56 -13.89 -4.30
N TRP A 26 8.66 -13.40 -4.86
CA TRP A 26 9.02 -13.53 -6.28
C TRP A 26 9.07 -14.98 -6.77
N LEU A 27 9.61 -15.89 -5.95
CA LEU A 27 9.73 -17.30 -6.33
C LEU A 27 8.42 -18.09 -6.17
N ASN A 28 7.52 -17.67 -5.28
CA ASN A 28 6.34 -18.46 -4.92
C ASN A 28 5.03 -17.94 -5.53
N VAL A 29 4.98 -16.68 -5.94
CA VAL A 29 3.80 -16.07 -6.55
C VAL A 29 4.08 -15.87 -8.04
N PRO A 30 3.31 -16.48 -8.95
CA PRO A 30 3.40 -16.18 -10.37
C PRO A 30 2.73 -14.82 -10.65
N HIS A 31 3.49 -13.74 -10.61
CA HIS A 31 2.95 -12.37 -10.73
C HIS A 31 2.40 -12.06 -12.12
N VAL A 32 1.24 -11.40 -12.12
CA VAL A 32 0.71 -10.65 -13.26
C VAL A 32 0.40 -9.24 -12.75
N THR A 33 0.67 -8.22 -13.56
CA THR A 33 0.27 -6.84 -13.26
C THR A 33 -0.80 -6.41 -14.24
N GLN A 34 -2.00 -6.09 -13.72
CA GLN A 34 -3.04 -5.42 -14.47
C GLN A 34 -2.90 -3.92 -14.26
N PHE A 35 -2.87 -3.17 -15.36
CA PHE A 35 -2.87 -1.71 -15.33
C PHE A 35 -4.24 -1.16 -15.72
N ASP A 36 -4.62 -0.05 -15.11
CA ASP A 36 -5.79 0.72 -15.48
C ASP A 36 -5.61 2.19 -15.08
N GLN A 37 -6.45 3.07 -15.62
CA GLN A 37 -6.49 4.48 -15.29
C GLN A 37 -7.86 4.85 -14.73
N SER A 38 -7.90 5.43 -13.54
CA SER A 38 -9.11 5.98 -12.95
C SER A 38 -9.15 7.49 -13.14
N ASP A 39 -10.26 8.00 -13.69
CA ASP A 39 -10.57 9.43 -13.60
C ASP A 39 -10.86 9.78 -12.13
N ILE A 40 -10.05 10.70 -11.59
CA ILE A 40 -10.14 11.13 -10.20
C ILE A 40 -10.53 12.61 -10.07
N THR A 41 -11.04 13.24 -11.14
CA THR A 41 -11.36 14.67 -11.18
C THR A 41 -12.28 15.08 -10.03
N ASP A 42 -13.42 14.40 -9.88
CA ASP A 42 -14.39 14.69 -8.82
C ASP A 42 -13.87 14.29 -7.44
N MET A 43 -13.09 13.21 -7.36
CA MET A 43 -12.49 12.76 -6.11
C MET A 43 -11.50 13.79 -5.58
N GLU A 44 -10.67 14.36 -6.45
CA GLU A 44 -9.71 15.39 -6.09
C GLU A 44 -10.42 16.70 -5.72
N ALA A 45 -11.46 17.10 -6.45
CA ALA A 45 -12.30 18.24 -6.09
C ALA A 45 -12.92 18.07 -4.68
N PHE A 46 -13.47 16.88 -4.39
CA PHE A 46 -13.95 16.53 -3.06
C PHE A 46 -12.86 16.63 -2.00
N ARG A 47 -11.68 16.03 -2.25
CA ARG A 47 -10.55 16.04 -1.32
C ARG A 47 -10.11 17.46 -0.97
N VAL A 48 -10.05 18.36 -1.96
CA VAL A 48 -9.73 19.77 -1.78
C VAL A 48 -10.83 20.49 -0.99
N ALA A 49 -12.10 20.26 -1.31
CA ALA A 49 -13.22 20.86 -0.59
C ALA A 49 -13.29 20.46 0.89
N GLN A 50 -12.85 19.23 1.23
CA GLN A 50 -12.82 18.74 2.62
C GLN A 50 -11.59 19.20 3.42
N LYS A 51 -10.68 20.00 2.84
CA LYS A 51 -9.45 20.44 3.51
C LYS A 51 -9.72 21.11 4.86
N ALA A 52 -10.67 22.04 4.93
CA ALA A 52 -11.00 22.75 6.17
C ALA A 52 -11.57 21.81 7.26
N ALA A 53 -12.38 20.83 6.87
CA ALA A 53 -12.92 19.84 7.81
C ALA A 53 -11.80 18.91 8.34
N ALA A 54 -10.87 18.50 7.46
CA ALA A 54 -9.71 17.70 7.85
C ALA A 54 -8.78 18.47 8.80
N GLU A 55 -8.50 19.75 8.51
CA GLU A 55 -7.71 20.62 9.37
C GLU A 55 -8.35 20.81 10.75
N LYS A 56 -9.68 21.01 10.81
CA LYS A 56 -10.43 21.07 12.08
C LYS A 56 -10.33 19.76 12.88
N ALA A 57 -10.21 18.63 12.19
CA ALA A 57 -10.00 17.32 12.81
C ALA A 57 -8.52 17.02 13.10
N GLY A 58 -7.60 17.95 12.84
CA GLY A 58 -6.16 17.79 13.10
C GLY A 58 -5.44 16.83 12.15
N VAL A 59 -6.02 16.54 10.98
CA VAL A 59 -5.48 15.57 10.02
C VAL A 59 -5.33 16.17 8.61
N LYS A 60 -4.45 15.57 7.81
CA LYS A 60 -4.33 15.90 6.38
C LYS A 60 -5.02 14.83 5.54
N LEU A 61 -6.08 15.21 4.83
CA LEU A 61 -6.76 14.30 3.90
C LEU A 61 -5.98 14.19 2.58
N THR A 62 -5.28 13.07 2.42
CA THR A 62 -4.61 12.68 1.16
C THR A 62 -5.50 11.72 0.36
N VAL A 63 -4.99 11.21 -0.76
CA VAL A 63 -5.68 10.19 -1.58
C VAL A 63 -5.69 8.81 -0.89
N LEU A 64 -4.70 8.52 -0.01
CA LEU A 64 -4.55 7.21 0.61
C LEU A 64 -5.79 6.78 1.44
N PRO A 65 -6.39 7.60 2.32
CA PRO A 65 -7.64 7.25 3.02
C PRO A 65 -8.80 6.90 2.09
N ILE A 66 -8.91 7.56 0.94
CA ILE A 66 -9.96 7.31 -0.06
C ILE A 66 -9.72 5.96 -0.73
N LEU A 67 -8.48 5.68 -1.14
CA LEU A 67 -8.09 4.38 -1.70
C LEU A 67 -8.28 3.23 -0.71
N LEU A 68 -7.89 3.41 0.56
CA LEU A 68 -8.11 2.45 1.63
C LEU A 68 -9.60 2.10 1.74
N LYS A 69 -10.47 3.12 1.72
CA LYS A 69 -11.92 2.92 1.85
C LYS A 69 -12.51 2.22 0.62
N ALA A 70 -12.09 2.61 -0.58
CA ALA A 70 -12.51 1.98 -1.83
C ALA A 70 -12.06 0.51 -1.92
N CYS A 71 -10.79 0.22 -1.62
CA CYS A 71 -10.25 -1.14 -1.57
C CYS A 71 -10.98 -1.98 -0.52
N ALA A 72 -11.24 -1.42 0.67
CA ALA A 72 -11.95 -2.16 1.71
C ALA A 72 -13.39 -2.53 1.32
N HIS A 73 -14.06 -1.68 0.53
CA HIS A 73 -15.36 -2.01 -0.05
C HIS A 73 -15.25 -3.17 -1.05
N LEU A 74 -14.34 -3.06 -2.03
CA LEU A 74 -14.15 -4.09 -3.06
C LEU A 74 -13.65 -5.42 -2.51
N LEU A 75 -12.81 -5.43 -1.46
CA LEU A 75 -12.36 -6.64 -0.79
C LEU A 75 -13.50 -7.43 -0.12
N LYS A 76 -14.62 -6.78 0.20
CA LYS A 76 -15.82 -7.45 0.72
C LYS A 76 -16.69 -7.98 -0.40
N GLU A 77 -16.78 -7.26 -1.50
CA GLU A 77 -17.53 -7.65 -2.70
C GLU A 77 -16.84 -8.80 -3.46
N LEU A 78 -15.52 -8.76 -3.54
CA LEU A 78 -14.65 -9.71 -4.25
C LEU A 78 -13.75 -10.45 -3.23
N PRO A 79 -14.31 -11.39 -2.45
CA PRO A 79 -13.65 -11.97 -1.28
C PRO A 79 -12.41 -12.82 -1.59
N ASP A 80 -12.18 -13.20 -2.85
CA ASP A 80 -10.98 -13.94 -3.25
C ASP A 80 -9.73 -13.07 -3.21
N PHE A 81 -9.84 -11.76 -3.42
CA PHE A 81 -8.76 -10.80 -3.16
C PHE A 81 -8.49 -10.62 -1.66
N ASN A 82 -9.47 -10.90 -0.81
CA ASN A 82 -9.35 -10.89 0.64
C ASN A 82 -9.07 -12.29 1.22
N SER A 83 -8.11 -12.99 0.63
CA SER A 83 -7.78 -14.35 1.01
C SER A 83 -6.28 -14.60 1.05
N SER A 84 -5.90 -15.81 1.44
CA SER A 84 -4.55 -16.35 1.33
C SER A 84 -4.65 -17.80 0.86
N LEU A 85 -3.67 -18.28 0.09
CA LEU A 85 -3.58 -19.71 -0.22
C LEU A 85 -3.25 -20.49 1.06
N ALA A 86 -4.00 -21.55 1.35
CA ALA A 86 -3.69 -22.43 2.47
C ALA A 86 -2.32 -23.09 2.25
N PRO A 87 -1.55 -23.41 3.31
CA PRO A 87 -0.22 -24.03 3.17
C PRO A 87 -0.21 -25.35 2.38
N SER A 88 -1.35 -26.05 2.33
CA SER A 88 -1.53 -27.26 1.53
C SER A 88 -1.56 -27.02 0.02
N GLY A 89 -1.74 -25.77 -0.43
CA GLY A 89 -1.94 -25.39 -1.82
C GLY A 89 -3.31 -25.77 -2.40
N LYS A 90 -4.22 -26.32 -1.58
CA LYS A 90 -5.49 -26.94 -2.05
C LYS A 90 -6.75 -26.20 -1.60
N ALA A 91 -6.63 -25.10 -0.88
CA ALA A 91 -7.76 -24.33 -0.38
C ALA A 91 -7.39 -22.84 -0.25
N LEU A 92 -8.41 -21.98 -0.22
CA LEU A 92 -8.26 -20.57 0.12
C LEU A 92 -8.73 -20.30 1.55
N ILE A 93 -7.94 -19.53 2.29
CA ILE A 93 -8.30 -18.97 3.60
C ILE A 93 -8.91 -17.60 3.35
N ARG A 94 -10.23 -17.54 3.22
CA ARG A 94 -10.97 -16.27 3.08
C ARG A 94 -11.07 -15.56 4.42
N LYS A 95 -10.49 -14.36 4.50
CA LYS A 95 -10.44 -13.55 5.72
C LYS A 95 -11.81 -12.84 5.91
N LYS A 96 -12.30 -12.80 7.15
CA LYS A 96 -13.59 -12.17 7.51
C LYS A 96 -13.43 -10.76 8.10
N TYR A 97 -12.19 -10.27 8.08
CA TYR A 97 -11.78 -8.93 8.48
C TYR A 97 -11.10 -8.26 7.29
N VAL A 98 -11.00 -6.93 7.33
CA VAL A 98 -10.33 -6.14 6.29
C VAL A 98 -9.27 -5.27 6.94
N HIS A 99 -8.02 -5.72 6.83
CA HIS A 99 -6.85 -4.99 7.30
C HIS A 99 -5.97 -4.68 6.10
N ILE A 100 -5.57 -3.43 5.91
CA ILE A 100 -4.82 -3.03 4.72
C ILE A 100 -3.46 -2.48 5.14
N GLY A 101 -2.41 -3.07 4.58
CA GLY A 101 -1.05 -2.58 4.67
C GLY A 101 -0.84 -1.40 3.74
N PHE A 102 0.02 -0.45 4.11
CA PHE A 102 0.47 0.58 3.17
C PHE A 102 1.98 0.75 3.25
N ALA A 103 2.63 0.84 2.09
CA ALA A 103 4.08 0.94 2.01
C ALA A 103 4.57 2.32 2.47
N VAL A 104 5.56 2.35 3.36
CA VAL A 104 6.24 3.55 3.85
C VAL A 104 7.72 3.39 3.61
N ASP A 105 8.26 4.23 2.74
CA ASP A 105 9.71 4.31 2.52
C ASP A 105 10.38 5.09 3.66
N THR A 106 11.48 4.55 4.17
CA THR A 106 12.28 5.13 5.25
C THR A 106 13.77 5.02 4.92
N PRO A 107 14.65 5.84 5.53
CA PRO A 107 16.08 5.75 5.28
C PRO A 107 16.71 4.37 5.55
N ASP A 108 16.12 3.58 6.46
CA ASP A 108 16.60 2.23 6.78
C ASP A 108 16.05 1.14 5.83
N GLY A 109 15.08 1.49 4.99
CA GLY A 109 14.38 0.65 4.03
C GLY A 109 12.85 0.68 4.15
N LEU A 110 12.18 -0.25 3.45
CA LEU A 110 10.73 -0.28 3.29
C LEU A 110 10.02 -0.94 4.47
N LEU A 111 9.01 -0.27 5.03
CA LEU A 111 8.11 -0.82 6.04
C LEU A 111 6.66 -0.85 5.52
N VAL A 112 5.87 -1.81 6.00
CA VAL A 112 4.45 -1.94 5.64
C VAL A 112 3.61 -2.00 6.92
N PRO A 113 3.31 -0.85 7.56
CA PRO A 113 2.32 -0.77 8.63
C PRO A 113 0.93 -1.18 8.15
N VAL A 114 0.12 -1.68 9.07
CA VAL A 114 -1.22 -2.22 8.83
C VAL A 114 -2.27 -1.40 9.56
N ILE A 115 -3.25 -0.89 8.82
CA ILE A 115 -4.47 -0.32 9.39
C ILE A 115 -5.50 -1.45 9.52
N ARG A 116 -5.96 -1.70 10.75
CA ARG A 116 -6.95 -2.74 11.03
C ARG A 116 -8.37 -2.23 10.78
N ASP A 117 -9.30 -3.15 10.50
CA ASP A 117 -10.73 -2.89 10.30
C ASP A 117 -11.06 -1.66 9.43
N VAL A 118 -10.40 -1.55 8.28
CA VAL A 118 -10.52 -0.38 7.38
C VAL A 118 -11.96 -0.15 6.94
N ASP A 119 -12.73 -1.23 6.76
CA ASP A 119 -14.13 -1.16 6.36
C ASP A 119 -15.03 -0.48 7.42
N ARG A 120 -14.58 -0.43 8.68
CA ARG A 120 -15.32 0.16 9.81
C ARG A 120 -14.93 1.60 10.13
N LYS A 121 -13.90 2.16 9.47
CA LYS A 121 -13.35 3.49 9.79
C LYS A 121 -13.78 4.55 8.78
N SER A 122 -13.95 5.80 9.23
CA SER A 122 -14.22 6.95 8.36
C SER A 122 -12.94 7.45 7.67
N LEU A 123 -13.06 8.29 6.64
CA LEU A 123 -11.90 8.85 5.93
C LEU A 123 -10.97 9.64 6.87
N LEU A 124 -11.51 10.39 7.83
CA LEU A 124 -10.70 11.17 8.77
C LEU A 124 -9.99 10.27 9.80
N GLN A 125 -10.64 9.18 10.25
CA GLN A 125 -9.99 8.18 11.10
C GLN A 125 -8.84 7.49 10.38
N LEU A 126 -9.07 7.08 9.12
CA LEU A 126 -8.03 6.49 8.28
C LEU A 126 -6.88 7.47 8.02
N ALA A 127 -7.18 8.75 7.81
CA ALA A 127 -6.15 9.79 7.66
C ALA A 127 -5.29 9.95 8.91
N ALA A 128 -5.91 9.99 10.09
CA ALA A 128 -5.20 10.08 11.38
C ALA A 128 -4.26 8.89 11.58
N GLU A 129 -4.78 7.67 11.43
CA GLU A 129 -4.05 6.44 11.70
C GLU A 129 -2.95 6.18 10.68
N ALA A 130 -3.18 6.50 9.40
CA ALA A 130 -2.14 6.41 8.38
C ALA A 130 -0.96 7.36 8.69
N ALA A 131 -1.26 8.60 9.12
CA ALA A 131 -0.23 9.55 9.51
C ALA A 131 0.54 9.07 10.76
N GLU A 132 -0.16 8.62 11.79
CA GLU A 132 0.44 8.10 13.02
C GLU A 132 1.38 6.91 12.73
N LEU A 133 0.93 5.95 11.92
CA LEU A 133 1.72 4.77 11.57
C LEU A 133 2.92 5.12 10.68
N ALA A 134 2.75 6.06 9.73
CA ALA A 134 3.86 6.54 8.91
C ALA A 134 4.93 7.25 9.76
N ASP A 135 4.51 8.06 10.72
CA ASP A 135 5.44 8.73 11.63
C ASP A 135 6.14 7.75 12.57
N LYS A 136 5.43 6.74 13.08
CA LYS A 136 6.06 5.64 13.85
C LYS A 136 7.07 4.88 13.00
N ALA A 137 6.76 4.59 11.74
CA ALA A 137 7.67 3.91 10.81
C ALA A 137 8.96 4.71 10.60
N ARG A 138 8.85 6.00 10.24
CA ARG A 138 10.00 6.88 10.03
C ARG A 138 10.86 7.08 11.29
N ASN A 139 10.22 7.11 12.45
CA ASN A 139 10.90 7.32 13.74
C ASN A 139 11.37 6.01 14.41
N LYS A 140 11.31 4.86 13.71
CA LYS A 140 11.71 3.54 14.25
C LYS A 140 10.95 3.13 15.52
N LYS A 141 9.70 3.60 15.67
CA LYS A 141 8.79 3.31 16.79
C LYS A 141 7.63 2.40 16.39
N LEU A 142 7.63 1.88 15.17
CA LEU A 142 6.62 0.94 14.70
C LEU A 142 6.86 -0.44 15.32
N SER A 143 5.84 -0.99 15.97
CA SER A 143 5.93 -2.33 16.56
C SER A 143 5.81 -3.42 15.49
N ALA A 144 6.35 -4.60 15.78
CA ALA A 144 6.19 -5.76 14.90
C ALA A 144 4.72 -6.18 14.73
N ASP A 145 3.88 -6.00 15.76
CA ASP A 145 2.44 -6.29 15.67
C ASP A 145 1.73 -5.36 14.67
N ALA A 146 2.13 -4.08 14.60
CA ALA A 146 1.56 -3.12 13.67
C ALA A 146 1.92 -3.39 12.20
N MET A 147 2.75 -4.40 11.91
CA MET A 147 3.12 -4.85 10.57
C MET A 147 2.50 -6.21 10.20
N GLN A 148 1.64 -6.76 11.06
CA GLN A 148 1.07 -8.10 10.88
C GLN A 148 -0.43 -8.07 10.59
N GLY A 149 -0.91 -9.13 9.95
CA GLY A 149 -2.34 -9.37 9.75
C GLY A 149 -2.97 -8.65 8.55
N ALA A 150 -2.16 -8.06 7.66
CA ALA A 150 -2.66 -7.48 6.42
C ALA A 150 -3.38 -8.52 5.55
N CYS A 151 -4.44 -8.03 4.91
CA CYS A 151 -5.22 -8.76 3.92
C CYS A 151 -4.78 -8.43 2.50
N PHE A 152 -4.38 -7.17 2.32
CA PHE A 152 -4.06 -6.52 1.07
C PHE A 152 -3.09 -5.36 1.35
N THR A 153 -2.31 -4.96 0.35
CA THR A 153 -1.35 -3.86 0.48
C THR A 153 -1.58 -2.79 -0.57
N ILE A 154 -1.42 -1.52 -0.18
CA ILE A 154 -1.33 -0.37 -1.12
C ILE A 154 0.10 0.15 -1.11
N SER A 155 0.73 0.23 -2.28
CA SER A 155 2.01 0.89 -2.47
C SER A 155 1.79 2.14 -3.31
N SER A 156 2.01 3.32 -2.72
CA SER A 156 1.81 4.60 -3.39
C SER A 156 3.13 5.31 -3.62
N LEU A 157 3.50 5.46 -4.90
CA LEU A 157 4.66 6.20 -5.35
C LEU A 157 4.26 7.56 -5.96
N GLY A 158 2.98 7.93 -5.89
CA GLY A 158 2.46 9.14 -6.55
C GLY A 158 3.09 10.45 -6.08
N HIS A 159 3.65 10.49 -4.86
CA HIS A 159 4.38 11.66 -4.36
C HIS A 159 5.82 11.75 -4.89
N ILE A 160 6.36 10.68 -5.47
CA ILE A 160 7.70 10.64 -6.10
C ILE A 160 7.55 10.86 -7.61
N GLY A 161 6.75 10.02 -8.27
CA GLY A 161 6.59 10.04 -9.72
C GLY A 161 6.24 8.68 -10.32
N GLY A 162 6.45 8.55 -11.63
CA GLY A 162 6.16 7.33 -12.41
C GLY A 162 4.76 7.31 -13.00
N THR A 163 4.60 6.58 -14.11
CA THR A 163 3.35 6.41 -14.86
C THR A 163 2.66 5.08 -14.57
N GLY A 164 3.41 4.09 -14.11
CA GLY A 164 2.96 2.77 -13.70
C GLY A 164 4.15 1.98 -13.15
N PHE A 165 3.90 0.96 -12.34
CA PHE A 165 4.93 0.02 -11.88
C PHE A 165 4.32 -1.34 -11.56
N THR A 166 5.16 -2.36 -11.47
CA THR A 166 4.77 -3.76 -11.21
C THR A 166 5.10 -4.16 -9.77
N PRO A 167 4.26 -3.81 -8.77
CA PRO A 167 4.53 -4.12 -7.37
C PRO A 167 4.61 -5.64 -7.11
N ILE A 168 5.56 -6.05 -6.27
CA ILE A 168 5.64 -7.44 -5.79
C ILE A 168 4.59 -7.65 -4.70
N VAL A 169 3.75 -8.68 -4.86
CA VAL A 169 2.79 -9.13 -3.83
C VAL A 169 3.51 -9.48 -2.53
N ASN A 170 3.00 -8.98 -1.41
CA ASN A 170 3.53 -9.29 -0.08
C ASN A 170 2.94 -10.61 0.46
N ALA A 171 3.47 -11.75 0.01
CA ALA A 171 2.95 -13.07 0.41
C ALA A 171 2.96 -13.23 1.95
N PRO A 172 1.87 -13.73 2.57
CA PRO A 172 0.81 -14.56 1.98
C PRO A 172 -0.44 -13.81 1.50
N GLU A 173 -0.38 -12.48 1.35
CA GLU A 173 -1.42 -11.74 0.59
C GLU A 173 -1.44 -12.22 -0.87
N VAL A 174 -2.57 -12.00 -1.54
CA VAL A 174 -2.78 -12.47 -2.93
C VAL A 174 -2.73 -11.35 -3.96
N ALA A 175 -2.75 -10.09 -3.52
CA ALA A 175 -2.73 -8.93 -4.41
C ALA A 175 -2.17 -7.68 -3.69
N ILE A 176 -1.73 -6.71 -4.48
CA ILE A 176 -1.20 -5.42 -4.05
C ILE A 176 -1.62 -4.35 -5.07
N LEU A 177 -2.05 -3.17 -4.60
CA LEU A 177 -2.34 -2.03 -5.47
C LEU A 177 -1.12 -1.12 -5.57
N GLY A 178 -0.61 -0.94 -6.78
CA GLY A 178 0.37 0.10 -7.09
C GLY A 178 -0.33 1.39 -7.51
N VAL A 179 0.05 2.53 -6.91
CA VAL A 179 -0.50 3.85 -7.25
C VAL A 179 0.62 4.78 -7.68
N SER A 180 0.54 5.24 -8.92
CA SER A 180 1.50 6.15 -9.54
C SER A 180 1.02 7.60 -9.49
N LYS A 181 1.83 8.53 -10.01
CA LYS A 181 1.51 9.96 -9.97
C LYS A 181 0.33 10.27 -10.90
N ALA A 182 -0.70 10.91 -10.36
CA ALA A 182 -1.80 11.43 -11.16
C ALA A 182 -1.31 12.56 -12.08
N THR A 183 -1.86 12.60 -13.29
CA THR A 183 -1.54 13.61 -14.31
C THR A 183 -2.81 14.01 -15.04
N MET A 184 -2.88 15.26 -15.50
CA MET A 184 -3.93 15.66 -16.44
C MET A 184 -3.71 14.92 -17.76
N GLN A 185 -4.76 14.26 -18.25
CA GLN A 185 -4.75 13.53 -19.50
C GLN A 185 -5.93 13.97 -20.37
N PRO A 186 -5.78 14.04 -21.70
CA PRO A 186 -6.92 14.21 -22.58
C PRO A 186 -7.75 12.91 -22.56
N VAL A 187 -9.03 13.03 -22.27
CA VAL A 187 -10.00 11.93 -22.31
C VAL A 187 -11.08 12.30 -23.30
N TRP A 188 -11.36 11.41 -24.25
CA TRP A 188 -12.43 11.61 -25.23
C TRP A 188 -13.80 11.58 -24.53
N ASP A 189 -14.59 12.64 -24.68
CA ASP A 189 -15.92 12.77 -24.04
C ASP A 189 -17.06 12.21 -24.92
N GLY A 190 -16.74 11.79 -26.15
CA GLY A 190 -17.72 11.29 -27.11
C GLY A 190 -18.01 12.22 -28.28
N THR A 191 -17.54 13.48 -28.26
CA THR A 191 -17.86 14.51 -29.28
C THR A 191 -16.67 15.26 -29.84
#